data_AF-A0A1X0S3W0-F1
#
_entry.id   AF-A0A1X0S3W0-F1
#
_cell.length_a   1.000
_cell.length_b   1.000
_cell.length_c   1.000
_cell.angle_alpha   90.00
_cell.angle_beta   90.00
_cell.angle_gamma   90.00
#
_symmetry.space_group_name_H-M   'P 1'
#
loop_
_entity.id
_entity.type
_entity.pdbx_description
1 polymer ?
#
loop_
_entity_poly.entity_id
_entity_poly.type
_entity_poly.pdbx_seq_one_letter_code
_entity_poly.pdbx_strand_id
1 'polypeptide(L)'
;MDGPFSISSPGTAEGVVSVASINSPYYPAKVFEFSTFPGEYFSYLPSSSTQSFPDGDLAYVIVNGSLPYACKSDMQFLTQFPMFGKILLVKRGHCKFNKKLKNAKLLGVKGVLFYDPNTSAHDVVKAETHSGTLPCAGLEYATGSRLVTYMMQRQDVIIKLKTAKEEHIIDGGPDLRISDFSSISPSYELHMKPMITAIGGNVYSTVPSRIDNGWSVKSGTSMASPQVAGALALMLEYYQKTKRGVTGAFLIEQLQNHARILKKESGIPYHPLIQGSGLIQG
;
A
#
# COMPACT_ATOMS: atom_id res chain seq x y z
N MET A 1 -4.29 -3.68 11.77
CA MET A 1 -5.47 -4.54 11.60
C MET A 1 -6.48 -4.16 12.66
N ASP A 2 -7.63 -3.64 12.25
CA ASP A 2 -8.78 -3.54 13.15
C ASP A 2 -9.22 -4.97 13.50
N GLY A 3 -9.66 -5.17 14.74
CA GLY A 3 -9.93 -6.49 15.31
C GLY A 3 -11.02 -7.30 14.59
N PRO A 4 -11.45 -8.43 15.18
CA PRO A 4 -12.65 -9.14 14.73
C PRO A 4 -13.85 -8.17 14.66
N PHE A 5 -14.84 -8.47 13.81
CA PHE A 5 -16.03 -7.64 13.55
C PHE A 5 -15.79 -6.36 12.72
N SER A 6 -14.70 -6.29 11.96
CA SER A 6 -14.38 -5.11 11.13
C SER A 6 -15.06 -5.09 9.76
N ILE A 7 -15.89 -6.09 9.45
CA ILE A 7 -16.69 -6.10 8.21
C ILE A 7 -17.95 -5.25 8.38
N SER A 8 -18.18 -4.35 7.41
CA SER A 8 -19.30 -3.40 7.44
C SER A 8 -20.45 -3.80 6.50
N SER A 9 -21.63 -3.27 6.82
CA SER A 9 -22.78 -3.28 5.92
C SER A 9 -22.49 -2.46 4.64
N PRO A 10 -22.98 -2.87 3.44
CA PRO A 10 -23.87 -4.00 3.17
C PRO A 10 -23.16 -5.35 2.94
N GLY A 11 -21.84 -5.43 3.12
CA GLY A 11 -21.07 -6.65 2.85
C GLY A 11 -21.44 -7.85 3.74
N THR A 12 -22.04 -7.59 4.91
CA THR A 12 -22.51 -8.61 5.85
C THR A 12 -23.88 -9.19 5.50
N ALA A 13 -24.65 -8.54 4.60
CA ALA A 13 -26.01 -8.95 4.27
C ALA A 13 -26.07 -10.37 3.68
N GLU A 14 -27.19 -11.03 3.96
CA GLU A 14 -27.53 -12.31 3.36
C GLU A 14 -27.75 -12.14 1.85
N GLY A 15 -27.27 -13.10 1.06
CA GLY A 15 -27.31 -13.03 -0.42
C GLY A 15 -26.27 -12.11 -1.07
N VAL A 16 -25.49 -11.34 -0.30
CA VAL A 16 -24.41 -10.49 -0.84
C VAL A 16 -23.08 -11.23 -0.88
N VAL A 17 -22.37 -11.14 -2.01
CA VAL A 17 -21.01 -11.67 -2.16
C VAL A 17 -20.00 -10.67 -1.61
N SER A 18 -19.52 -10.92 -0.39
CA SER A 18 -18.43 -10.16 0.22
C SER A 18 -17.07 -10.65 -0.26
N VAL A 19 -16.18 -9.74 -0.60
CA VAL A 19 -14.89 -10.05 -1.24
C VAL A 19 -13.73 -9.48 -0.41
N ALA A 20 -12.79 -10.34 -0.03
CA ALA A 20 -11.52 -9.93 0.58
C ALA A 20 -10.53 -9.44 -0.50
N SER A 21 -9.51 -8.71 -0.07
CA SER A 21 -8.48 -8.17 -0.95
C SER A 21 -7.12 -8.81 -0.71
N ILE A 22 -6.46 -9.22 -1.80
CA ILE A 22 -4.99 -9.32 -1.84
C ILE A 22 -4.38 -8.15 -2.61
N ASN A 23 -3.11 -7.88 -2.35
CA ASN A 23 -2.32 -6.94 -3.15
C ASN A 23 -1.93 -7.57 -4.49
N SER A 24 -1.99 -6.77 -5.56
CA SER A 24 -1.46 -7.17 -6.87
C SER A 24 0.05 -7.37 -6.76
N PRO A 25 0.61 -8.48 -7.28
CA PRO A 25 2.06 -8.71 -7.27
C PRO A 25 2.78 -7.72 -8.20
N TYR A 26 2.11 -7.20 -9.23
CA TYR A 26 2.68 -6.26 -10.19
C TYR A 26 1.76 -5.05 -10.35
N TYR A 27 2.35 -3.86 -10.33
CA TYR A 27 1.64 -2.60 -10.56
C TYR A 27 2.59 -1.52 -11.08
N PRO A 28 2.10 -0.61 -11.96
CA PRO A 28 2.87 0.56 -12.35
C PRO A 28 2.98 1.54 -11.18
N ALA A 29 4.17 2.09 -10.95
CA ALA A 29 4.39 3.08 -9.91
C ALA A 29 5.42 4.12 -10.32
N LYS A 30 5.32 5.31 -9.71
CA LYS A 30 6.43 6.26 -9.67
C LYS A 30 7.54 5.69 -8.80
N VAL A 31 8.78 5.81 -9.26
CA VAL A 31 9.91 5.17 -8.60
C VAL A 31 11.07 6.12 -8.35
N PHE A 32 11.80 5.84 -7.27
CA PHE A 32 13.11 6.40 -7.00
C PHE A 32 14.20 5.42 -7.40
N GLU A 33 15.33 5.98 -7.81
CA GLU A 33 16.62 5.29 -7.90
C GLU A 33 17.52 5.81 -6.78
N PHE A 34 18.09 4.91 -5.99
CA PHE A 34 19.08 5.25 -4.97
C PHE A 34 20.48 4.86 -5.45
N SER A 35 21.46 5.75 -5.30
CA SER A 35 22.86 5.45 -5.65
C SER A 35 23.43 4.23 -4.92
N THR A 36 22.82 3.87 -3.79
CA THR A 36 23.17 2.73 -2.96
C THR A 36 22.74 1.38 -3.56
N PHE A 37 21.71 1.38 -4.40
CA PHE A 37 21.08 0.19 -4.97
C PHE A 37 21.00 0.33 -6.50
N PRO A 38 22.15 0.27 -7.20
CA PRO A 38 22.20 0.53 -8.63
C PRO A 38 21.39 -0.50 -9.42
N GLY A 39 20.53 -0.03 -10.31
CA GLY A 39 19.66 -0.87 -11.14
C GLY A 39 18.36 -1.33 -10.46
N GLU A 40 18.11 -0.92 -9.22
CA GLU A 40 16.86 -1.17 -8.51
C GLU A 40 15.95 0.05 -8.53
N TYR A 41 14.64 -0.19 -8.67
CA TYR A 41 13.58 0.83 -8.63
C TYR A 41 12.74 0.66 -7.37
N PHE A 42 12.44 1.78 -6.70
CA PHE A 42 11.70 1.77 -5.44
C PHE A 42 10.45 2.62 -5.53
N SER A 43 9.28 2.02 -5.34
CA SER A 43 8.00 2.72 -5.40
C SER A 43 7.92 3.85 -4.37
N TYR A 44 7.29 4.97 -4.76
CA TYR A 44 6.95 6.05 -3.85
C TYR A 44 5.62 6.69 -4.20
N LEU A 45 5.01 7.33 -3.21
CA LEU A 45 3.76 8.06 -3.37
C LEU A 45 3.95 9.52 -2.96
N PRO A 46 3.86 10.49 -3.89
CA PRO A 46 3.80 11.90 -3.54
C PRO A 46 2.63 12.20 -2.61
N SER A 47 2.77 13.19 -1.72
CA SER A 47 1.66 13.65 -0.91
C SER A 47 0.59 14.35 -1.74
N SER A 48 -0.60 14.55 -1.15
CA SER A 48 -1.73 15.23 -1.80
C SER A 48 -1.42 16.66 -2.29
N SER A 49 -0.35 17.29 -1.80
CA SER A 49 0.07 18.63 -2.22
C SER A 49 1.37 18.65 -3.04
N THR A 50 1.96 17.48 -3.34
CA THR A 50 3.24 17.37 -4.03
C THR A 50 3.02 16.99 -5.49
N GLN A 51 3.28 17.93 -6.42
CA GLN A 51 3.14 17.67 -7.85
C GLN A 51 4.36 16.92 -8.41
N SER A 52 5.56 17.40 -8.07
CA SER A 52 6.83 16.75 -8.39
C SER A 52 7.69 16.68 -7.13
N PHE A 53 8.53 15.65 -7.06
CA PHE A 53 9.46 15.46 -5.96
C PHE A 53 10.89 15.76 -6.45
N PRO A 54 11.71 16.51 -5.69
CA PRO A 54 13.04 16.89 -6.16
C PRO A 54 14.05 15.74 -6.03
N ASP A 55 15.01 15.71 -6.95
CA ASP A 55 16.23 14.90 -6.82
C ASP A 55 17.16 15.51 -5.75
N GLY A 56 18.00 14.69 -5.13
CA GLY A 56 19.05 15.20 -4.25
C GLY A 56 19.62 14.18 -3.28
N ASP A 57 20.48 14.67 -2.40
CA ASP A 57 21.10 13.84 -1.37
C ASP A 57 20.11 13.65 -0.22
N LEU A 58 19.98 12.40 0.25
CA LEU A 58 19.28 12.11 1.48
C LEU A 58 20.07 12.65 2.67
N ALA A 59 19.36 13.25 3.61
CA ALA A 59 19.85 13.54 4.93
C ALA A 59 19.06 12.73 5.95
N TYR A 60 19.78 12.12 6.88
CA TYR A 60 19.23 11.27 7.91
C TYR A 60 20.06 11.45 9.18
N VAL A 61 19.44 11.17 10.33
CA VAL A 61 20.17 11.12 11.58
C VAL A 61 19.66 9.96 12.41
N ILE A 62 20.58 9.15 12.94
CA ILE A 62 20.25 7.98 13.76
C ILE A 62 20.54 8.35 15.22
N VAL A 63 19.50 8.33 16.05
CA VAL A 63 19.57 8.55 17.50
C VAL A 63 19.12 7.28 18.19
N ASN A 64 19.96 6.74 19.08
CA ASN A 64 19.66 5.50 19.83
C ASN A 64 19.18 4.36 18.92
N GLY A 65 19.82 4.20 17.75
CA GLY A 65 19.44 3.18 16.78
C GLY A 65 18.10 3.42 16.08
N SER A 66 17.64 4.67 15.95
CA SER A 66 16.42 4.97 15.20
C SER A 66 16.45 6.34 14.52
N LEU A 67 15.74 6.48 13.40
CA LEU A 67 15.50 7.79 12.79
C LEU A 67 14.51 8.62 13.64
N PRO A 68 14.57 9.96 13.59
CA PRO A 68 13.60 10.82 14.26
C PRO A 68 12.25 10.88 13.52
N TYR A 69 11.25 11.46 14.17
CA TYR A 69 9.94 11.73 13.60
C TYR A 69 9.82 13.13 12.97
N ALA A 70 10.82 14.00 13.15
CA ALA A 70 10.74 15.44 12.84
C ALA A 70 9.61 16.15 13.60
N CYS A 71 9.30 15.70 14.82
CA CYS A 71 8.40 16.40 15.74
C CYS A 71 9.17 17.45 16.56
N LYS A 72 8.48 18.27 17.35
CA LYS A 72 9.11 19.37 18.12
C LYS A 72 10.26 18.88 19.02
N SER A 73 10.11 17.69 19.60
CA SER A 73 11.12 17.00 20.41
C SER A 73 12.43 16.77 19.65
N ASP A 74 12.37 16.55 18.35
CA ASP A 74 13.51 16.11 17.55
C ASP A 74 14.30 17.31 17.00
N MET A 75 13.68 18.50 16.99
CA MET A 75 14.24 19.69 16.36
C MET A 75 15.54 20.16 17.00
N GLN A 76 15.66 20.09 18.33
CA GLN A 76 16.86 20.51 19.05
C GLN A 76 18.11 19.76 18.59
N PHE A 77 17.94 18.51 18.19
CA PHE A 77 19.01 17.66 17.70
C PHE A 77 19.16 17.74 16.18
N LEU A 78 18.06 17.74 15.43
CA LEU A 78 18.08 17.85 13.96
C LEU A 78 18.77 19.13 13.46
N THR A 79 18.69 20.24 14.21
CA THR A 79 19.38 21.50 13.85
C THR A 79 20.90 21.42 13.96
N GLN A 80 21.46 20.37 14.56
CA GLN A 80 22.90 20.18 14.72
C GLN A 80 23.56 19.55 13.47
N PHE A 81 22.77 19.14 12.47
CA PHE A 81 23.26 18.43 11.29
C PHE A 81 23.11 19.25 10.00
N PRO A 82 24.00 19.04 9.01
CA PRO A 82 23.95 19.75 7.73
C PRO A 82 22.82 19.20 6.84
N MET A 83 21.65 19.83 6.95
CA MET A 83 20.39 19.42 6.30
C MET A 83 19.99 20.32 5.12
N PHE A 84 20.59 21.50 5.00
CA PHE A 84 20.20 22.50 4.00
C PHE A 84 20.31 21.95 2.57
N GLY A 85 19.26 22.12 1.77
CA GLY A 85 19.21 21.68 0.37
C GLY A 85 19.12 20.16 0.16
N LYS A 86 18.98 19.37 1.23
CA LYS A 86 18.89 17.90 1.18
C LYS A 86 17.44 17.42 1.35
N ILE A 87 17.23 16.11 1.18
CA ILE A 87 15.93 15.44 1.36
C ILE A 87 15.96 14.70 2.70
N LEU A 88 15.11 15.11 3.64
CA LEU A 88 15.10 14.53 4.99
C LEU A 88 14.28 13.24 5.03
N LEU A 89 14.91 12.13 5.44
CA LEU A 89 14.21 10.84 5.70
C LEU A 89 13.76 10.76 7.16
N VAL A 90 12.47 10.57 7.41
CA VAL A 90 11.86 10.53 8.76
C VAL A 90 10.79 9.44 8.89
N LYS A 91 10.54 9.02 10.13
CA LYS A 91 9.47 8.06 10.45
C LYS A 91 8.09 8.69 10.37
N ARG A 92 7.11 7.91 9.91
CA ARG A 92 5.68 8.16 10.13
C ARG A 92 5.34 8.00 11.62
N GLY A 93 4.37 8.78 12.12
CA GLY A 93 3.86 8.69 13.50
C GLY A 93 4.18 9.89 14.41
N HIS A 94 3.72 9.83 15.66
CA HIS A 94 3.83 10.84 16.75
C HIS A 94 3.20 12.22 16.50
N CYS A 95 3.40 12.83 15.33
CA CYS A 95 2.78 14.10 14.97
C CYS A 95 2.32 14.10 13.51
N LYS A 96 1.35 14.98 13.20
CA LYS A 96 0.75 15.09 11.85
C LYS A 96 1.80 15.44 10.79
N PHE A 97 1.62 14.95 9.56
CA PHE A 97 2.52 15.21 8.42
C PHE A 97 2.80 16.71 8.22
N ASN A 98 1.76 17.55 8.19
CA ASN A 98 1.94 19.01 8.06
C ASN A 98 2.84 19.62 9.16
N LYS A 99 2.78 19.09 10.38
CA LYS A 99 3.64 19.55 11.49
C LYS A 99 5.10 19.15 11.26
N LYS A 100 5.34 17.93 10.76
CA LYS A 100 6.67 17.46 10.35
C LYS A 100 7.23 18.33 9.23
N LEU A 101 6.44 18.66 8.21
CA LEU A 101 6.88 19.53 7.11
C LEU A 101 7.20 20.95 7.57
N LYS A 102 6.38 21.54 8.45
CA LYS A 102 6.66 22.86 9.04
C LYS A 102 8.00 22.87 9.77
N ASN A 103 8.26 21.84 10.55
CA ASN A 103 9.51 21.64 11.27
C ASN A 103 10.70 21.43 10.32
N ALA A 104 10.56 20.53 9.35
CA ALA A 104 11.59 20.25 8.36
C ALA A 104 11.96 21.50 7.54
N LYS A 105 10.98 22.33 7.17
CA LYS A 105 11.23 23.60 6.47
C LYS A 105 12.17 24.52 7.23
N LEU A 106 12.15 24.51 8.57
CA LEU A 106 13.08 25.29 9.40
C LEU A 106 14.53 24.79 9.31
N LEU A 107 14.75 23.54 8.90
CA LEU A 107 16.08 22.97 8.67
C LEU A 107 16.64 23.30 7.28
N GLY A 108 15.85 24.00 6.43
CA GLY A 108 16.25 24.35 5.07
C GLY A 108 16.31 23.16 4.11
N VAL A 109 15.69 22.03 4.44
CA VAL A 109 15.59 20.87 3.54
C VAL A 109 14.71 21.21 2.36
N LYS A 110 14.94 20.56 1.22
CA LYS A 110 14.15 20.78 -0.02
C LYS A 110 13.08 19.72 -0.27
N GLY A 111 13.07 18.64 0.51
CA GLY A 111 12.05 17.60 0.46
C GLY A 111 12.03 16.75 1.73
N VAL A 112 10.94 16.04 1.96
CA VAL A 112 10.79 15.08 3.07
C VAL A 112 10.31 13.73 2.56
N LEU A 113 10.97 12.67 2.99
CA LEU A 113 10.63 11.30 2.68
C LEU A 113 10.15 10.59 3.94
N PHE A 114 8.95 10.02 3.89
CA PHE A 114 8.36 9.29 5.00
C PHE A 114 8.51 7.79 4.76
N TYR A 115 8.87 7.06 5.80
CA TYR A 115 8.70 5.61 5.83
C TYR A 115 7.91 5.20 7.07
N ASP A 116 7.21 4.07 6.96
CA ASP A 116 6.54 3.47 8.12
C ASP A 116 7.54 2.57 8.87
N PRO A 117 7.74 2.73 10.19
CA PRO A 117 8.56 1.81 10.95
C PRO A 117 7.82 0.51 11.33
N ASN A 118 6.52 0.40 11.08
CA ASN A 118 5.73 -0.78 11.42
C ASN A 118 5.96 -1.92 10.43
N THR A 119 6.45 -3.06 10.92
CA THR A 119 6.71 -4.28 10.13
C THR A 119 5.46 -4.86 9.47
N SER A 120 4.27 -4.52 10.00
CA SER A 120 2.98 -4.92 9.47
C SER A 120 2.36 -3.90 8.52
N ALA A 121 3.07 -2.83 8.16
CA ALA A 121 2.65 -1.91 7.11
C ALA A 121 3.31 -2.34 5.81
N HIS A 122 2.54 -2.81 4.84
CA HIS A 122 3.09 -3.24 3.55
C HIS A 122 2.85 -2.24 2.41
N ASP A 123 1.91 -1.31 2.59
CA ASP A 123 1.62 -0.28 1.59
C ASP A 123 2.56 0.93 1.71
N VAL A 124 2.73 1.64 0.59
CA VAL A 124 3.45 2.92 0.54
C VAL A 124 2.74 3.95 1.44
N VAL A 125 3.52 4.74 2.20
CA VAL A 125 2.96 5.76 3.08
C VAL A 125 2.19 6.83 2.29
N LYS A 126 0.87 6.89 2.47
CA LYS A 126 0.05 7.98 1.93
C LYS A 126 0.02 9.18 2.89
N ALA A 127 0.67 10.27 2.49
CA ALA A 127 0.69 11.53 3.25
C ALA A 127 -0.35 12.52 2.71
N GLU A 128 -1.25 12.98 3.57
CA GLU A 128 -2.21 14.04 3.26
C GLU A 128 -1.74 15.37 3.86
N THR A 129 -1.47 16.34 2.99
CA THR A 129 -0.82 17.61 3.31
C THR A 129 -1.47 18.78 2.56
N HIS A 130 -1.36 19.99 3.11
CA HIS A 130 -1.94 21.20 2.52
C HIS A 130 -1.01 21.84 1.46
N SER A 131 -1.58 22.58 0.50
CA SER A 131 -0.83 23.29 -0.56
C SER A 131 0.17 24.32 0.00
N GLY A 132 1.26 24.56 -0.74
CA GLY A 132 2.34 25.48 -0.33
C GLY A 132 3.33 24.91 0.71
N THR A 133 3.24 23.61 0.99
CA THR A 133 4.19 22.90 1.86
C THR A 133 5.40 22.36 1.08
N LEU A 134 6.44 21.99 1.82
CA LEU A 134 7.64 21.35 1.29
C LEU A 134 7.26 20.05 0.55
N PRO A 135 7.82 19.76 -0.65
CA PRO A 135 7.57 18.49 -1.35
C PRO A 135 7.81 17.30 -0.43
N CYS A 136 6.86 16.37 -0.38
CA CYS A 136 7.01 15.17 0.42
C CYS A 136 6.41 13.94 -0.24
N ALA A 137 6.98 12.79 0.08
CA ALA A 137 6.60 11.50 -0.45
C ALA A 137 6.68 10.43 0.63
N GLY A 138 5.91 9.36 0.46
CA GLY A 138 6.04 8.14 1.24
C GLY A 138 6.77 7.04 0.48
N LEU A 139 7.47 6.20 1.23
CA LEU A 139 8.06 4.95 0.78
C LEU A 139 7.25 3.76 1.29
N GLU A 140 7.43 2.63 0.62
CA GLU A 140 7.09 1.33 1.16
C GLU A 140 7.95 0.98 2.39
N TYR A 141 7.39 0.21 3.31
CA TYR A 141 8.12 -0.29 4.48
C TYR A 141 9.42 -1.02 4.09
N ALA A 142 9.36 -1.93 3.11
CA ALA A 142 10.53 -2.72 2.69
C ALA A 142 11.68 -1.81 2.23
N THR A 143 11.38 -0.81 1.41
CA THR A 143 12.33 0.21 0.95
C THR A 143 12.90 1.03 2.12
N GLY A 144 12.02 1.57 2.97
CA GLY A 144 12.42 2.37 4.12
C GLY A 144 13.31 1.59 5.09
N SER A 145 12.94 0.36 5.38
CA SER A 145 13.70 -0.55 6.24
C SER A 145 15.07 -0.86 5.64
N ARG A 146 15.15 -1.21 4.36
CA ARG A 146 16.43 -1.44 3.65
C ARG A 146 17.35 -0.21 3.72
N LEU A 147 16.82 0.99 3.49
CA LEU A 147 17.59 2.23 3.61
C LEU A 147 18.10 2.45 5.04
N VAL A 148 17.23 2.28 6.04
CA VAL A 148 17.59 2.45 7.46
C VAL A 148 18.66 1.45 7.89
N THR A 149 18.51 0.17 7.53
CA THR A 149 19.52 -0.86 7.82
C THR A 149 20.85 -0.52 7.18
N TYR A 150 20.85 -0.08 5.93
CA TYR A 150 22.06 0.34 5.24
C TYR A 150 22.74 1.53 5.94
N MET A 151 21.95 2.53 6.34
CA MET A 151 22.42 3.73 7.07
C MET A 151 22.97 3.40 8.46
N MET A 152 22.45 2.36 9.13
CA MET A 152 22.95 1.92 10.44
C MET A 152 24.28 1.16 10.35
N GLN A 153 24.49 0.43 9.25
CA GLN A 153 25.70 -0.36 9.04
C GLN A 153 26.89 0.48 8.55
N ARG A 154 26.64 1.68 8.03
CA ARG A 154 27.67 2.55 7.44
C ARG A 154 27.51 3.97 7.95
N GLN A 155 28.53 4.47 8.64
CA GLN A 155 28.58 5.87 9.05
C GLN A 155 28.88 6.77 7.83
N ASP A 156 28.23 7.93 7.78
CA ASP A 156 28.49 9.03 6.84
C ASP A 156 28.37 8.70 5.33
N VAL A 157 27.45 7.83 4.95
CA VAL A 157 27.20 7.56 3.52
C VAL A 157 26.31 8.62 2.88
N ILE A 158 26.76 9.16 1.76
CA ILE A 158 25.94 10.03 0.89
C ILE A 158 25.07 9.13 0.01
N ILE A 159 23.76 9.15 0.25
CA ILE A 159 22.78 8.44 -0.57
C ILE A 159 22.10 9.46 -1.49
N LYS A 160 22.32 9.32 -2.80
CA LYS A 160 21.67 10.17 -3.81
C LYS A 160 20.35 9.53 -4.22
N LEU A 161 19.28 10.32 -4.18
CA LEU A 161 17.95 9.96 -4.68
C LEU A 161 17.73 10.67 -6.02
N LYS A 162 17.24 9.91 -7.00
CA LYS A 162 16.73 10.43 -8.26
C LYS A 162 15.30 9.95 -8.51
N THR A 163 14.47 10.82 -9.06
CA THR A 163 13.16 10.46 -9.59
C THR A 163 13.31 9.89 -11.00
N ALA A 164 12.71 8.72 -11.24
CA ALA A 164 12.58 8.23 -12.60
C ALA A 164 11.58 9.09 -13.38
N LYS A 165 11.84 9.30 -14.67
CA LYS A 165 10.95 10.09 -15.54
C LYS A 165 9.68 9.33 -15.90
N GLU A 166 9.78 8.02 -15.98
CA GLU A 166 8.70 7.12 -16.37
C GLU A 166 8.29 6.26 -15.18
N GLU A 167 7.04 5.77 -15.21
CA GLU A 167 6.59 4.78 -14.25
C GLU A 167 7.21 3.42 -14.59
N HIS A 168 7.51 2.65 -13.55
CA HIS A 168 8.02 1.28 -13.70
C HIS A 168 7.02 0.29 -13.12
N ILE A 169 6.95 -0.90 -13.71
CA ILE A 169 6.25 -2.01 -13.08
C ILE A 169 7.10 -2.48 -11.90
N ILE A 170 6.53 -2.40 -10.71
CA ILE A 170 7.15 -2.84 -9.47
C ILE A 170 6.65 -4.24 -9.14
N ASP A 171 7.57 -5.08 -8.70
CA ASP A 171 7.28 -6.35 -8.05
C ASP A 171 7.00 -6.07 -6.57
N GLY A 172 5.73 -6.17 -6.16
CA GLY A 172 5.27 -6.00 -4.79
C GLY A 172 5.62 -7.19 -3.87
N GLY A 173 6.36 -8.17 -4.38
CA GLY A 173 6.80 -9.36 -3.69
C GLY A 173 6.07 -10.62 -4.16
N PRO A 174 6.67 -11.80 -3.92
CA PRO A 174 6.20 -13.08 -4.44
C PRO A 174 4.90 -13.60 -3.80
N ASP A 175 4.48 -12.97 -2.70
CA ASP A 175 3.40 -13.50 -1.88
C ASP A 175 2.08 -12.79 -2.21
N LEU A 176 1.08 -13.58 -2.58
CA LEU A 176 -0.32 -13.17 -2.70
C LEU A 176 -0.89 -12.88 -1.30
N ARG A 177 -0.39 -11.81 -0.67
CA ARG A 177 -0.72 -11.43 0.71
C ARG A 177 -2.07 -10.75 0.76
N ILE A 178 -2.83 -11.09 1.80
CA ILE A 178 -4.04 -10.35 2.16
C ILE A 178 -3.64 -8.91 2.46
N SER A 179 -4.38 -7.96 1.88
CA SER A 179 -4.17 -6.53 2.10
C SER A 179 -4.44 -6.16 3.57
N ASP A 180 -3.59 -5.31 4.16
CA ASP A 180 -3.69 -4.92 5.58
C ASP A 180 -5.02 -4.21 5.94
N PHE A 181 -5.67 -3.61 4.95
CA PHE A 181 -6.97 -2.93 5.06
C PHE A 181 -8.18 -3.87 4.89
N SER A 182 -7.96 -5.14 4.49
CA SER A 182 -9.06 -6.08 4.26
C SER A 182 -9.72 -6.42 5.59
N SER A 183 -11.04 -6.22 5.66
CA SER A 183 -11.82 -6.51 6.87
C SER A 183 -11.74 -7.98 7.28
N ILE A 184 -11.74 -8.22 8.60
CA ILE A 184 -11.69 -9.54 9.22
C ILE A 184 -13.04 -9.82 9.88
N SER A 185 -13.53 -11.04 9.71
CA SER A 185 -14.81 -11.49 10.29
C SER A 185 -14.65 -12.21 11.63
N PRO A 186 -15.73 -12.67 12.30
CA PRO A 186 -17.12 -12.80 11.82
C PRO A 186 -17.86 -11.46 11.66
N SER A 187 -19.02 -11.46 11.00
CA SER A 187 -19.96 -10.32 11.10
C SER A 187 -20.53 -10.21 12.52
N TYR A 188 -21.20 -9.10 12.84
CA TYR A 188 -21.89 -8.94 14.14
C TYR A 188 -22.96 -10.01 14.37
N GLU A 189 -23.53 -10.55 13.29
CA GLU A 189 -24.50 -11.65 13.28
C GLU A 189 -23.85 -13.05 13.22
N LEU A 190 -22.52 -13.13 13.39
CA LEU A 190 -21.74 -14.37 13.36
C LEU A 190 -21.71 -15.10 12.00
N HIS A 191 -22.01 -14.39 10.90
CA HIS A 191 -21.88 -14.96 9.56
C HIS A 191 -20.41 -15.08 9.15
N MET A 192 -20.06 -16.19 8.51
CA MET A 192 -18.74 -16.39 7.90
C MET A 192 -18.61 -15.55 6.62
N LYS A 193 -17.89 -14.43 6.75
CA LYS A 193 -17.49 -13.53 5.67
C LYS A 193 -15.96 -13.32 5.75
N PRO A 194 -15.27 -12.73 4.75
CA PRO A 194 -15.70 -12.67 3.38
C PRO A 194 -15.91 -14.08 2.79
N MET A 195 -16.57 -14.18 1.63
CA MET A 195 -16.88 -15.47 1.01
C MET A 195 -15.76 -15.96 0.10
N ILE A 196 -15.03 -15.03 -0.51
CA ILE A 196 -13.97 -15.25 -1.48
C ILE A 196 -12.99 -14.05 -1.43
N THR A 197 -11.81 -14.20 -2.00
CA THR A 197 -10.79 -13.17 -2.13
C THR A 197 -10.49 -12.86 -3.59
N ALA A 198 -10.21 -11.61 -3.92
CA ALA A 198 -9.74 -11.18 -5.23
C ALA A 198 -8.66 -10.09 -5.10
N ILE A 199 -8.08 -9.64 -6.22
CA ILE A 199 -7.04 -8.62 -6.21
C ILE A 199 -7.70 -7.25 -6.02
N GLY A 200 -7.42 -6.60 -4.89
CA GLY A 200 -7.95 -5.29 -4.56
C GLY A 200 -6.89 -4.27 -4.16
N GLY A 201 -5.68 -4.70 -3.79
CA GLY A 201 -4.56 -3.80 -3.55
C GLY A 201 -3.76 -3.55 -4.82
N ASN A 202 -3.28 -2.32 -4.99
CA ASN A 202 -2.43 -1.90 -6.10
C ASN A 202 -3.04 -2.21 -7.49
N VAL A 203 -4.35 -2.02 -7.64
CA VAL A 203 -5.07 -2.27 -8.89
C VAL A 203 -4.96 -1.05 -9.81
N TYR A 204 -4.36 -1.24 -10.98
CA TYR A 204 -4.34 -0.25 -12.05
C TYR A 204 -5.66 -0.27 -12.82
N SER A 205 -6.38 0.85 -12.83
CA SER A 205 -7.68 0.95 -13.50
C SER A 205 -7.99 2.38 -13.92
N THR A 206 -9.09 2.55 -14.66
CA THR A 206 -9.54 3.84 -15.17
C THR A 206 -10.07 4.73 -14.07
N VAL A 207 -9.75 6.02 -14.14
CA VAL A 207 -10.32 7.10 -13.33
C VAL A 207 -10.88 8.18 -14.27
N PRO A 208 -11.68 9.15 -13.79
CA PRO A 208 -12.11 10.27 -14.65
C PRO A 208 -10.91 10.92 -15.34
N SER A 209 -11.02 11.22 -16.64
CA SER A 209 -9.91 11.70 -17.49
C SER A 209 -9.15 12.91 -16.95
N ARG A 210 -9.82 13.73 -16.13
CA ARG A 210 -9.24 14.89 -15.43
C ARG A 210 -8.31 14.54 -14.26
N ILE A 211 -8.23 13.26 -13.87
CA ILE A 211 -7.41 12.74 -12.77
C ILE A 211 -6.38 11.79 -13.39
N ASP A 212 -5.09 12.00 -13.12
CA ASP A 212 -4.00 11.10 -13.51
C ASP A 212 -4.07 10.60 -14.96
N ASN A 213 -4.46 11.47 -15.91
CA ASN A 213 -4.64 11.14 -17.33
C ASN A 213 -5.61 9.97 -17.60
N GLY A 214 -6.57 9.73 -16.70
CA GLY A 214 -7.59 8.70 -16.83
C GLY A 214 -7.20 7.33 -16.29
N TRP A 215 -6.01 7.16 -15.72
CA TRP A 215 -5.54 5.89 -15.15
C TRP A 215 -4.85 6.08 -13.81
N SER A 216 -5.12 5.22 -12.84
CA SER A 216 -4.54 5.35 -11.51
C SER A 216 -4.47 3.99 -10.82
N VAL A 217 -3.48 3.81 -9.97
CA VAL A 217 -3.39 2.65 -9.08
C VAL A 217 -4.17 2.94 -7.79
N LYS A 218 -5.11 2.06 -7.45
CA LYS A 218 -5.92 2.17 -6.23
C LYS A 218 -5.94 0.86 -5.46
N SER A 219 -6.10 0.99 -4.14
CA SER A 219 -6.18 -0.13 -3.21
C SER A 219 -7.50 -0.07 -2.44
N GLY A 220 -8.18 -1.21 -2.35
CA GLY A 220 -9.41 -1.37 -1.58
C GLY A 220 -10.15 -2.66 -1.92
N THR A 221 -10.97 -3.16 -0.99
CA THR A 221 -11.94 -4.24 -1.29
C THR A 221 -12.95 -3.80 -2.35
N SER A 222 -13.17 -2.49 -2.52
CA SER A 222 -13.91 -1.90 -3.64
C SER A 222 -13.31 -2.21 -5.01
N MET A 223 -11.99 -2.48 -5.10
CA MET A 223 -11.32 -2.88 -6.34
C MET A 223 -11.34 -4.41 -6.52
N ALA A 224 -11.41 -5.18 -5.43
CA ALA A 224 -11.57 -6.63 -5.48
C ALA A 224 -12.98 -7.05 -5.91
N SER A 225 -14.02 -6.35 -5.42
CA SER A 225 -15.43 -6.64 -5.72
C SER A 225 -15.78 -6.72 -7.22
N PRO A 226 -15.37 -5.77 -8.09
CA PRO A 226 -15.70 -5.83 -9.52
C PRO A 226 -15.04 -7.02 -10.24
N GLN A 227 -13.91 -7.56 -9.74
CA GLN A 227 -13.31 -8.76 -10.33
C GLN A 227 -14.22 -9.98 -10.15
N VAL A 228 -14.76 -10.17 -8.94
CA VAL A 228 -15.71 -11.24 -8.65
C VAL A 228 -17.02 -11.03 -9.40
N ALA A 229 -17.51 -9.79 -9.50
CA ALA A 229 -18.71 -9.48 -10.28
C ALA A 229 -18.55 -9.82 -11.77
N GLY A 230 -17.39 -9.50 -12.36
CA GLY A 230 -17.06 -9.84 -13.74
C GLY A 230 -16.99 -11.36 -13.97
N ALA A 231 -16.34 -12.10 -13.06
CA ALA A 231 -16.28 -13.56 -13.13
C ALA A 231 -17.68 -14.19 -13.06
N LEU A 232 -18.52 -13.74 -12.12
CA LEU A 232 -19.92 -14.19 -12.02
C LEU A 232 -20.72 -13.90 -13.29
N ALA A 233 -20.52 -12.73 -13.92
CA ALA A 233 -21.17 -12.37 -15.17
C ALA A 233 -20.77 -13.31 -16.33
N LEU A 234 -19.49 -13.67 -16.44
CA LEU A 234 -19.00 -14.64 -17.44
C LEU A 234 -19.55 -16.04 -17.20
N MET A 235 -19.65 -16.48 -15.94
CA MET A 235 -20.26 -17.77 -15.61
C MET A 235 -21.76 -17.78 -15.95
N LEU A 236 -22.48 -16.70 -15.65
CA LEU A 236 -23.88 -16.53 -16.04
C LEU A 236 -24.04 -16.66 -17.57
N GLU A 237 -23.19 -15.97 -18.34
CA GLU A 237 -23.21 -16.05 -19.80
C GLU A 237 -22.98 -17.49 -20.30
N TYR A 238 -22.01 -18.20 -19.72
CA TYR A 238 -21.72 -19.59 -20.07
C TYR A 238 -22.91 -20.53 -19.81
N TYR A 239 -23.53 -20.45 -18.62
CA TYR A 239 -24.66 -21.31 -18.28
C TYR A 239 -25.91 -20.98 -19.09
N GLN A 240 -26.14 -19.71 -19.43
CA GLN A 240 -27.21 -19.30 -20.34
C GLN A 240 -27.00 -19.88 -21.75
N LYS A 241 -25.77 -19.79 -22.30
CA LYS A 241 -25.44 -20.38 -23.62
C LYS A 241 -25.62 -21.90 -23.65
N THR A 242 -25.34 -22.58 -22.55
CA THR A 242 -25.54 -24.04 -22.42
C THR A 242 -26.97 -24.45 -22.04
N LYS A 243 -27.91 -23.50 -21.97
CA LYS A 243 -29.32 -23.70 -21.60
C LYS A 243 -29.50 -24.39 -20.24
N ARG A 244 -28.57 -24.14 -19.31
CA ARG A 244 -28.64 -24.63 -17.92
C ARG A 244 -29.13 -23.51 -17.02
N GLY A 245 -30.31 -23.70 -16.42
CA GLY A 245 -30.79 -22.82 -15.37
C GLY A 245 -29.90 -22.95 -14.13
N VAL A 246 -29.38 -21.82 -13.64
CA VAL A 246 -28.50 -21.76 -12.46
C VAL A 246 -28.97 -20.67 -11.52
N THR A 247 -28.75 -20.86 -10.22
CA THR A 247 -29.01 -19.86 -9.18
C THR A 247 -27.75 -19.08 -8.84
N GLY A 248 -27.90 -17.90 -8.25
CA GLY A 248 -26.75 -17.14 -7.74
C GLY A 248 -25.93 -17.93 -6.71
N ALA A 249 -26.61 -18.68 -5.83
CA ALA A 249 -25.96 -19.56 -4.87
C ALA A 249 -25.07 -20.61 -5.54
N PHE A 250 -25.58 -21.29 -6.58
CA PHE A 250 -24.80 -22.27 -7.34
C PHE A 250 -23.53 -21.66 -7.94
N LEU A 251 -23.62 -20.47 -8.51
CA LEU A 251 -22.45 -19.80 -9.10
C LEU A 251 -21.39 -19.45 -8.06
N ILE A 252 -21.81 -18.97 -6.90
CA ILE A 252 -20.91 -18.63 -5.79
C ILE A 252 -20.25 -19.90 -5.25
N GLU A 253 -21.00 -21.00 -5.07
CA GLU A 253 -20.45 -22.28 -4.65
C GLU A 253 -19.38 -22.78 -5.63
N GLN A 254 -19.62 -22.66 -6.94
CA GLN A 254 -18.62 -23.01 -7.95
C GLN A 254 -17.35 -22.16 -7.80
N LEU A 255 -17.47 -20.84 -7.61
CA LEU A 255 -16.29 -19.98 -7.36
C LEU A 255 -15.55 -20.36 -6.08
N GLN A 256 -16.28 -20.65 -5.00
CA GLN A 256 -15.67 -21.01 -3.71
C GLN A 256 -14.93 -22.34 -3.78
N ASN A 257 -15.49 -23.34 -4.47
CA ASN A 257 -14.88 -24.66 -4.62
C ASN A 257 -13.61 -24.65 -5.49
N HIS A 258 -13.48 -23.70 -6.42
CA HIS A 258 -12.31 -23.56 -7.29
C HIS A 258 -11.30 -22.53 -6.78
N ALA A 259 -11.58 -21.87 -5.66
CA ALA A 259 -10.70 -20.84 -5.11
C ALA A 259 -9.37 -21.43 -4.63
N ARG A 260 -8.28 -20.71 -4.88
CA ARG A 260 -6.93 -21.08 -4.42
C ARG A 260 -6.75 -20.63 -2.97
N ILE A 261 -6.49 -21.58 -2.07
CA ILE A 261 -6.15 -21.28 -0.67
C ILE A 261 -4.85 -20.48 -0.60
N LEU A 262 -4.92 -19.28 -0.03
CA LEU A 262 -3.78 -18.43 0.25
C LEU A 262 -3.04 -18.89 1.50
N LYS A 263 -1.72 -18.79 1.48
CA LYS A 263 -0.81 -19.18 2.55
C LYS A 263 0.05 -17.99 2.96
N LYS A 264 0.37 -17.93 4.25
CA LYS A 264 1.40 -17.04 4.81
C LYS A 264 2.78 -17.51 4.35
N GLU A 265 3.80 -16.67 4.53
CA GLU A 265 5.21 -17.03 4.30
C GLU A 265 5.62 -18.33 5.01
N SER A 266 5.07 -18.60 6.21
CA SER A 266 5.31 -19.82 6.96
C SER A 266 4.71 -21.10 6.33
N GLY A 267 4.02 -20.99 5.19
CA GLY A 267 3.30 -22.08 4.53
C GLY A 267 1.92 -22.38 5.13
N ILE A 268 1.55 -21.72 6.23
CA ILE A 268 0.28 -21.92 6.92
C ILE A 268 -0.85 -21.17 6.17
N PRO A 269 -1.99 -21.81 5.87
CA PRO A 269 -3.14 -21.13 5.27
C PRO A 269 -3.62 -19.92 6.08
N TYR A 270 -4.09 -18.87 5.39
CA TYR A 270 -4.86 -17.82 6.08
C TYR A 270 -6.14 -18.40 6.66
N HIS A 271 -6.62 -17.83 7.76
CA HIS A 271 -7.88 -18.26 8.36
C HIS A 271 -9.05 -17.98 7.40
N PRO A 272 -10.08 -18.85 7.28
CA PRO A 272 -11.24 -18.59 6.42
C PRO A 272 -11.97 -17.27 6.72
N LEU A 273 -11.95 -16.81 7.98
CA LEU A 273 -12.48 -15.50 8.38
C LEU A 273 -11.73 -14.29 7.78
N ILE A 274 -10.58 -14.53 7.14
CA ILE A 274 -9.76 -13.51 6.48
C ILE A 274 -9.87 -13.65 4.95
N GLN A 275 -9.71 -14.87 4.43
CA GLN A 275 -9.63 -15.11 2.98
C GLN A 275 -10.91 -15.68 2.35
N GLY A 276 -11.92 -16.00 3.14
CA GLY A 276 -13.06 -16.80 2.71
C GLY A 276 -12.62 -18.17 2.21
N SER A 277 -13.16 -18.57 1.05
CA SER A 277 -12.77 -19.79 0.33
C SER A 277 -11.36 -19.73 -0.30
N GLY A 278 -10.77 -18.54 -0.41
CA GLY A 278 -9.47 -18.31 -1.05
C GLY A 278 -9.55 -17.34 -2.22
N LEU A 279 -8.47 -17.25 -2.98
CA LEU A 279 -8.34 -16.39 -4.15
C LEU A 279 -9.14 -16.95 -5.33
N ILE A 280 -10.00 -16.13 -5.93
CA ILE A 280 -10.74 -16.47 -7.15
C ILE A 280 -9.81 -16.95 -8.26
N GLN A 281 -10.20 -18.01 -8.96
CA GLN A 281 -9.50 -18.53 -10.13
C GLN A 281 -10.43 -18.38 -11.35
N GLY A 282 -9.86 -17.99 -12.49
CA GLY A 282 -10.55 -17.85 -13.77
C GLY A 282 -10.10 -18.90 -14.77
#